data_AF-A0A1M7LD11-F1
#
_entry.id   AF-A0A1M7LD11-F1
#
_cell.length_a   1.000
_cell.length_b   1.000
_cell.length_c   1.000
_cell.angle_alpha   90.00
_cell.angle_beta   90.00
_cell.angle_gamma   90.00
#
_symmetry.space_group_name_H-M   'P 1'
#
loop_
_entity.id
_entity.type
_entity.pdbx_description
1 polymer ?
#
loop_
_entity_poly.entity_id
_entity_poly.type
_entity_poly.pdbx_seq_one_letter_code
_entity_poly.pdbx_strand_id
1 'polypeptide(L)' 'MRNRSQVLFLLGDEKDNLLQKILEKIPKGHLHEPNPFHLDVNFLQCNRHGQTIRSLAQRYNHDRLSGISYISILPVD' A
#
# COMPACT_ATOMS: atom_id res chain seq x y z
N MET A 1 -9.67 -3.44 -16.23
CA MET A 1 -10.49 -3.31 -15.01
C MET A 1 -10.62 -4.67 -14.35
N ARG A 2 -10.31 -4.81 -13.05
CA ARG A 2 -10.42 -6.12 -12.35
C ARG A 2 -11.89 -6.52 -12.22
N ASN A 3 -12.20 -7.75 -12.62
CA ASN A 3 -13.55 -8.28 -12.66
C ASN A 3 -13.96 -8.77 -11.25
N ARG A 4 -14.63 -7.92 -10.46
CA ARG A 4 -15.10 -8.24 -9.09
C ARG A 4 -15.90 -9.54 -9.04
N SER A 5 -16.70 -9.82 -10.07
CA SER A 5 -17.53 -11.03 -10.14
C SER A 5 -16.69 -12.31 -10.17
N GLN A 6 -15.54 -12.30 -10.86
CA GLN A 6 -14.61 -13.44 -10.87
C GLN A 6 -14.00 -13.67 -9.49
N VAL A 7 -13.65 -12.60 -8.76
CA VAL A 7 -13.12 -12.70 -7.39
C VAL A 7 -14.15 -13.33 -6.46
N LEU A 8 -15.41 -12.88 -6.53
CA LEU A 8 -16.48 -13.43 -5.70
C LEU A 8 -16.75 -14.91 -6.01
N PHE A 9 -16.67 -15.31 -7.29
CA PHE A 9 -16.80 -16.71 -7.69
C PHE A 9 -15.66 -17.58 -7.15
N LEU A 10 -14.41 -17.11 -7.24
CA LEU A 10 -13.24 -17.84 -6.74
C LEU A 10 -13.24 -18.01 -5.21
N LEU A 11 -13.80 -17.05 -4.49
CA LEU A 11 -13.88 -17.09 -3.03
C LEU A 11 -14.98 -18.01 -2.50
N GLY A 12 -15.97 -18.37 -3.35
CA GLY A 12 -17.04 -19.32 -3.01
C GLY A 12 -17.68 -19.04 -1.66
N ASP A 13 -17.76 -20.07 -0.82
CA ASP A 13 -18.41 -20.04 0.49
C ASP A 13 -17.61 -19.24 1.53
N GLU A 14 -16.30 -19.03 1.33
CA GLU A 14 -15.44 -18.26 2.26
C GLU A 14 -15.57 -16.75 2.07
N LYS A 15 -16.21 -16.32 0.98
CA LYS A 15 -16.30 -14.91 0.56
C LYS A 15 -16.71 -13.98 1.70
N ASP A 16 -17.78 -14.32 2.43
CA ASP A 16 -18.30 -13.43 3.47
C ASP A 16 -17.36 -13.37 4.68
N ASN A 17 -16.75 -14.50 5.06
CA ASN A 17 -15.77 -14.55 6.14
C ASN A 17 -14.47 -13.78 5.78
N LEU A 18 -14.01 -13.85 4.53
CA LEU A 18 -12.76 -13.19 4.11
C LEU A 18 -12.94 -11.70 3.82
N LEU A 19 -14.06 -11.29 3.21
CA LEU A 19 -14.26 -9.91 2.78
C LEU A 19 -14.87 -9.00 3.85
N GLN A 20 -15.65 -9.55 4.79
CA GLN A 20 -16.31 -8.76 5.82
C GLN A 20 -15.50 -8.69 7.13
N LYS A 21 -14.41 -9.46 7.24
CA LYS A 21 -13.56 -9.47 8.43
C LYS A 21 -12.87 -8.13 8.62
N ILE A 22 -13.25 -7.43 9.67
CA ILE A 22 -12.57 -6.22 10.14
C ILE A 22 -11.46 -6.65 11.10
N LEU A 23 -10.22 -6.27 10.78
CA LEU A 23 -9.07 -6.50 11.66
C LEU A 23 -8.96 -5.36 12.68
N GLU A 24 -9.46 -5.58 13.89
CA GLU A 24 -9.40 -4.57 14.97
C GLU A 24 -7.96 -4.26 15.42
N LYS A 25 -7.02 -5.18 15.17
CA LYS A 25 -5.61 -5.04 15.58
C LYS A 25 -4.87 -3.88 14.91
N ILE A 26 -5.29 -3.46 13.71
CA ILE A 26 -4.65 -2.36 12.98
C ILE A 26 -5.73 -1.32 12.67
N PRO A 27 -5.81 -0.23 13.44
CA PRO A 27 -6.76 0.84 13.18
C PRO A 27 -6.55 1.41 11.77
N LYS A 28 -7.64 1.68 11.05
CA LYS A 28 -7.56 2.23 9.69
C LYS A 28 -6.71 3.51 9.62
N GLY A 29 -6.80 4.36 10.64
CA GLY A 29 -6.04 5.61 10.72
C GLY A 29 -4.51 5.44 10.83
N HIS A 30 -4.01 4.24 11.14
CA HIS A 30 -2.56 3.96 11.15
C HIS A 30 -2.03 3.60 9.76
N LEU A 31 -2.91 3.39 8.77
CA LEU A 31 -2.51 3.06 7.42
C LEU A 31 -2.29 4.35 6.62
N HIS A 32 -1.14 4.45 5.98
CA HIS A 32 -0.91 5.49 5.00
C HIS A 32 -1.66 5.15 3.71
N GLU A 33 -2.52 6.06 3.26
CA GLU A 33 -3.25 5.85 2.01
C GLU A 33 -2.36 6.10 0.78
N PRO A 34 -2.56 5.31 -0.30
CA PRO A 34 -1.92 5.58 -1.58
C PRO A 34 -2.27 6.98 -2.07
N ASN A 35 -1.26 7.80 -2.37
CA ASN A 35 -1.46 9.11 -2.96
C ASN A 35 -0.23 9.54 -3.79
N PRO A 36 -0.37 10.51 -4.71
CA PRO A 36 0.74 10.96 -5.56
C PRO A 36 1.95 11.55 -4.81
N PHE A 37 1.72 12.07 -3.60
CA PHE A 37 2.72 12.72 -2.75
C PHE A 37 3.23 11.79 -1.63
N HIS A 38 3.03 10.47 -1.77
CA HIS A 38 3.27 9.53 -0.67
C HIS A 38 4.72 9.54 -0.18
N LEU A 39 5.70 9.69 -1.08
CA LEU A 39 7.12 9.81 -0.73
C LEU A 39 7.38 11.04 0.16
N ASP A 40 6.82 12.19 -0.23
CA ASP A 40 7.04 13.48 0.45
C ASP A 40 6.37 13.53 1.81
N VAL A 41 5.13 13.02 1.89
CA VAL A 41 4.32 13.06 3.11
C VAL A 41 4.82 12.06 4.15
N ASN A 42 5.21 10.85 3.75
CA ASN A 42 5.44 9.76 4.70
C ASN A 42 6.90 9.33 4.85
N PHE A 43 7.78 9.61 3.88
CA PHE A 43 9.18 9.15 3.94
C PHE A 43 10.20 10.29 4.06
N LEU A 44 9.95 11.45 3.46
CA LEU A 44 10.89 12.57 3.46
C LEU A 44 11.11 13.16 4.87
N GLN A 45 10.08 13.12 5.72
CA GLN A 45 10.13 13.61 7.10
C GLN A 45 10.67 12.57 8.10
N CYS A 46 10.94 11.34 7.65
CA CYS A 46 11.48 10.30 8.53
C CYS A 46 12.98 10.49 8.74
N ASN A 47 13.50 9.93 9.84
CA ASN A 47 14.92 9.77 10.09
C ASN A 47 15.54 8.67 9.20
N ARG A 48 15.35 8.77 7.88
CA ARG A 48 15.93 7.86 6.88
C ARG A 48 17.10 8.56 6.21
N HIS A 49 18.16 7.80 5.94
CA HIS A 49 19.32 8.31 5.24
C HIS A 49 18.93 8.80 3.82
N GLY A 50 19.54 9.90 3.37
CA GLY A 50 19.21 10.50 2.07
C GLY A 50 19.39 9.55 0.87
N GLN A 51 20.33 8.61 0.95
CA GLN A 51 20.47 7.56 -0.07
C GLN A 51 19.23 6.65 -0.14
N THR A 52 18.64 6.31 1.01
CA THR A 52 17.43 5.50 1.08
C THR A 52 16.26 6.24 0.43
N ILE A 53 16.13 7.55 0.69
CA ILE A 53 15.11 8.38 0.05
C ILE A 53 15.30 8.42 -1.47
N ARG A 54 16.53 8.59 -1.96
CA ARG A 54 16.83 8.54 -3.41
C ARG A 54 16.45 7.18 -4.02
N SER A 55 16.81 6.07 -3.39
CA SER A 55 16.45 4.73 -3.87
C SER A 55 14.93 4.49 -3.85
N LEU A 56 14.21 5.04 -2.86
CA LEU A 56 12.75 5.02 -2.84
C LEU A 56 12.18 5.81 -4.02
N ALA A 57 12.64 7.05 -4.22
CA ALA A 57 12.19 7.90 -5.31
C ALA A 57 12.43 7.27 -6.69
N GLN A 58 13.56 6.60 -6.91
CA GLN A 58 13.82 5.86 -8.15
C GLN A 58 12.79 4.74 -8.36
N ARG A 59 12.49 3.94 -7.32
CA ARG A 59 11.49 2.87 -7.43
C ARG A 59 10.08 3.39 -7.70
N TYR A 60 9.69 4.49 -7.06
CA TYR A 60 8.40 5.14 -7.29
C TYR A 60 8.24 5.71 -8.71
N ASN A 61 9.34 5.94 -9.43
CA ASN A 61 9.32 6.54 -10.76
C ASN A 61 9.74 5.58 -11.88
N HIS A 62 9.91 4.28 -11.59
CA HIS A 62 10.43 3.29 -12.54
C HIS A 62 9.44 2.16 -12.85
N ASP A 63 9.47 1.66 -14.09
CA ASP A 63 8.66 0.54 -14.61
C ASP A 63 7.18 0.59 -14.21
N ARG A 64 6.63 -0.55 -13.76
CA ARG A 64 5.25 -0.75 -13.30
C ARG A 64 4.92 0.04 -12.04
N LEU A 65 5.91 0.70 -11.44
CA LEU A 65 5.74 1.55 -10.28
C LEU A 65 5.66 3.04 -10.62
N SER A 66 6.02 3.42 -11.84
CA SER A 66 6.11 4.82 -12.27
C SER A 66 4.74 5.50 -12.31
N GLY A 67 4.57 6.55 -11.50
CA GLY A 67 3.47 7.52 -11.58
C GLY A 67 2.06 7.04 -11.15
N ILE A 68 1.83 5.74 -11.02
CA ILE A 68 0.51 5.17 -10.66
C ILE A 68 0.55 4.23 -9.45
N SER A 69 1.72 4.03 -8.85
CA SER A 69 1.92 2.89 -7.96
C SER A 69 2.38 3.30 -6.57
N TYR A 70 2.07 2.42 -5.64
CA TYR A 70 2.17 2.65 -4.22
C TYR A 70 3.07 1.60 -3.55
N ILE A 71 4.02 2.02 -2.71
CA ILE A 71 4.87 1.14 -1.91
C ILE A 71 4.65 1.42 -0.43
N SER A 72 3.84 0.59 0.23
CA SER A 72 3.73 0.61 1.69
C SER A 72 4.90 -0.14 2.31
N ILE A 73 5.67 0.52 3.16
CA ILE A 73 6.68 -0.13 4.01
C ILE A 73 6.16 -0.08 5.43
N LEU A 74 5.81 -1.23 5.99
CA LEU A 74 5.35 -1.29 7.37
C LEU A 74 6.53 -0.97 8.30
N PRO A 75 6.34 -0.09 9.31
CA PRO A 75 7.32 0.11 10.34
C PRO A 75 7.55 -1.24 11.04
N VAL A 76 8.82 -1.59 11.20
CA VAL A 76 9.25 -2.68 12.07
C VAL A 76 9.92 -1.98 13.24
N ASP A 77 9.51 -2.30 14.47
CA ASP A 77 10.21 -1.88 15.68
C ASP A 77 11.67 -2.40 15.66
#